data_AF-A0A0N1NGP5-F1
#
_entry.id   AF-A0A0N1NGP5-F1
#
_cell.length_a   1.000
_cell.length_b   1.000
_cell.length_c   1.000
_cell.angle_alpha   90.00
_cell.angle_beta   90.00
_cell.angle_gamma   90.00
#
_symmetry.space_group_name_H-M   'P 1'
#
loop_
_entity.id
_entity.type
_entity.pdbx_description
1 polymer ?
#
loop_
_entity_poly.entity_id
_entity_poly.type
_entity_poly.pdbx_seq_one_letter_code
_entity_poly.pdbx_strand_id
1 'polypeptide(L)'
;RLARTALRFVRTGRSWPAVVSADRLGALAALARLRAEDIAEVTDVAVLDRIAAEPQGEELLSVLRAFCATGSTRKAAAEVHRHHSTIAVRLAQAETRLGFPLTDPVGRTRLELALILHHLRDTAE
;
A
#
# COMPACT_ATOMS: atom_id res chain seq x y z
N ARG A 1 21.69 -5.77 -11.37
CA ARG A 1 20.99 -6.19 -10.12
C ARG A 1 20.12 -5.07 -9.56
N LEU A 2 20.67 -3.90 -9.26
CA LEU A 2 19.93 -2.74 -8.72
C LEU A 2 18.75 -2.27 -9.61
N ALA A 3 18.93 -2.21 -10.93
CA ALA A 3 17.85 -1.84 -11.85
C ALA A 3 16.65 -2.82 -11.81
N ARG A 4 16.90 -4.13 -11.69
CA ARG A 4 15.83 -5.14 -11.55
C ARG A 4 15.11 -5.00 -10.20
N THR A 5 15.85 -4.67 -9.14
CA THR A 5 15.25 -4.36 -7.83
C THR A 5 14.34 -3.15 -7.91
N ALA A 6 14.79 -2.05 -8.54
CA ALA A 6 13.98 -0.85 -8.72
C ALA A 6 12.72 -1.09 -9.55
N LEU A 7 12.81 -1.92 -10.60
CA LEU A 7 11.65 -2.29 -11.42
C LEU A 7 10.52 -2.91 -10.61
N ARG A 8 10.83 -3.68 -9.55
CA ARG A 8 9.79 -4.28 -8.69
C ARG A 8 9.01 -3.24 -7.87
N PHE A 9 9.57 -2.07 -7.64
CA PHE A 9 8.86 -0.92 -7.04
C PHE A 9 8.15 -0.06 -8.08
N VAL A 10 8.40 -0.26 -9.37
CA VAL A 10 7.60 0.39 -10.40
C VAL A 10 6.22 -0.25 -10.35
N ARG A 11 5.18 0.60 -10.26
CA ARG A 11 3.76 0.23 -10.19
C ARG A 11 3.17 -0.01 -8.78
N THR A 12 3.83 0.40 -7.70
CA THR A 12 3.20 0.63 -6.37
C THR A 12 2.21 1.82 -6.40
N GLY A 13 1.21 1.77 -7.28
CA GLY A 13 0.15 2.77 -7.41
C GLY A 13 0.64 4.22 -7.54
N ARG A 14 -0.24 5.18 -7.22
CA ARG A 14 0.08 6.62 -7.19
C ARG A 14 0.97 7.03 -6.01
N SER A 15 1.18 6.13 -5.04
CA SER A 15 2.02 6.37 -3.87
C SER A 15 3.51 6.32 -4.19
N TRP A 16 3.90 5.73 -5.33
CA TRP A 16 5.28 5.61 -5.76
C TRP A 16 5.46 6.13 -7.19
N PRO A 17 6.60 6.78 -7.50
CA PRO A 17 6.83 7.33 -8.82
C PRO A 17 6.94 6.20 -9.86
N ALA A 18 6.42 6.46 -11.06
CA ALA A 18 6.52 5.55 -12.21
C ALA A 18 7.97 5.21 -12.60
N VAL A 19 8.93 6.03 -12.15
CA VAL A 19 10.36 5.80 -12.29
C VAL A 19 10.98 5.82 -10.90
N VAL A 20 11.57 4.70 -10.48
CA VAL A 20 12.26 4.56 -9.21
C VAL A 20 13.75 4.44 -9.47
N SER A 21 14.54 5.35 -8.91
CA SER A 21 16.00 5.28 -8.99
C SER A 21 16.50 4.30 -7.93
N ALA A 22 17.27 3.29 -8.34
CA ALA A 22 17.67 2.19 -7.45
C ALA A 22 18.55 2.66 -6.28
N ASP A 23 19.36 3.70 -6.50
CA ASP A 23 20.18 4.39 -5.50
C ASP A 23 19.34 5.18 -4.47
N ARG A 24 18.09 5.52 -4.80
CA ARG A 24 17.17 6.26 -3.91
C ARG A 24 16.26 5.36 -3.08
N LEU A 25 16.29 4.04 -3.29
CA LEU A 25 15.47 3.10 -2.51
C LEU A 25 15.92 2.99 -1.05
N GLY A 26 17.22 3.13 -0.77
CA GLY A 26 17.76 2.98 0.59
C GLY A 26 17.30 1.68 1.26
N ALA A 27 16.74 1.79 2.46
CA ALA A 27 16.24 0.65 3.24
C ALA A 27 15.14 -0.15 2.53
N LEU A 28 14.37 0.48 1.63
CA LEU A 28 13.27 -0.18 0.92
C LEU A 28 13.79 -1.25 -0.03
N ALA A 29 15.02 -1.11 -0.55
CA ALA A 29 15.66 -2.14 -1.38
C ALA A 29 15.81 -3.49 -0.66
N ALA A 30 15.87 -3.51 0.68
CA ALA A 30 15.93 -4.75 1.45
C ALA A 30 14.62 -5.55 1.38
N LEU A 31 13.46 -4.87 1.28
CA LEU A 31 12.15 -5.52 1.19
C LEU A 31 12.01 -6.36 -0.09
N ALA A 32 12.60 -5.90 -1.19
CA ALA A 32 12.62 -6.65 -2.44
C ALA A 32 13.50 -7.91 -2.41
N ARG A 33 14.18 -8.21 -1.30
CA ARG A 33 14.93 -9.47 -1.14
C ARG A 33 14.10 -10.56 -0.46
N LEU A 34 12.93 -10.21 0.08
CA LEU A 34 12.00 -11.16 0.69
C LEU A 34 11.41 -12.08 -0.38
N ARG A 35 11.20 -13.34 -0.03
CA ARG A 35 10.52 -14.31 -0.89
C ARG A 35 9.02 -14.05 -0.89
N ALA A 36 8.33 -14.39 -1.97
CA ALA A 36 6.90 -14.19 -2.08
C ALA A 36 6.15 -14.96 -0.97
N GLU A 37 6.61 -16.18 -0.66
CA GLU A 37 6.08 -17.00 0.44
C GLU A 37 6.21 -16.31 1.80
N ASP A 38 7.38 -15.73 2.10
CA ASP A 38 7.59 -15.02 3.38
C ASP A 38 6.69 -13.77 3.48
N ILE A 39 6.46 -13.10 2.35
CA ILE A 39 5.57 -11.93 2.29
C ILE A 39 4.11 -12.34 2.50
N ALA A 40 3.68 -13.48 1.95
CA ALA A 40 2.31 -13.97 2.08
C ALA A 40 1.92 -14.29 3.54
N GLU A 41 2.89 -14.67 4.37
CA GLU A 41 2.69 -14.91 5.81
C GLU A 41 2.59 -13.62 6.65
N VAL A 42 2.87 -12.45 6.07
CA VAL A 42 2.71 -11.17 6.79
C VAL A 42 1.23 -10.89 7.01
N THR A 43 0.80 -10.83 8.26
CA THR A 43 -0.61 -10.62 8.65
C THR A 43 -1.27 -9.45 7.93
N ASP A 44 -0.57 -8.32 7.82
CA ASP A 44 -1.12 -7.12 7.18
C ASP A 44 -1.34 -7.33 5.68
N VAL A 45 -0.46 -8.10 5.02
CA VAL A 45 -0.60 -8.46 3.61
C VAL A 45 -1.79 -9.39 3.42
N ALA A 46 -1.96 -10.40 4.28
CA ALA A 46 -3.12 -11.28 4.25
C ALA A 46 -4.46 -10.54 4.52
N VAL A 47 -4.45 -9.45 5.29
CA VAL A 47 -5.63 -8.57 5.42
C VAL A 47 -5.90 -7.84 4.10
N LEU A 48 -4.87 -7.31 3.44
CA LEU A 48 -5.01 -6.65 2.15
C LEU A 48 -5.51 -7.61 1.06
N ASP A 49 -5.09 -8.87 1.06
CA ASP A 49 -5.60 -9.90 0.15
C ASP A 49 -7.11 -10.12 0.33
N ARG A 50 -7.56 -10.22 1.58
CA ARG A 50 -8.99 -10.34 1.89
C ARG A 50 -9.76 -9.11 1.45
N ILE A 51 -9.20 -7.91 1.62
CA ILE A 51 -9.79 -6.67 1.12
C ILE A 51 -9.89 -6.72 -0.41
N ALA A 52 -8.83 -7.13 -1.11
CA ALA A 52 -8.78 -7.20 -2.57
C ALA A 52 -9.84 -8.13 -3.15
N ALA A 53 -10.11 -9.25 -2.46
CA ALA A 53 -11.08 -10.26 -2.86
C ALA A 53 -12.56 -9.82 -2.74
N GLU A 54 -12.84 -8.72 -2.04
CA GLU A 54 -14.21 -8.24 -1.86
C GLU A 54 -14.75 -7.50 -3.10
N PRO A 55 -16.09 -7.43 -3.26
CA PRO A 55 -16.71 -6.46 -4.15
C PRO A 55 -16.17 -5.05 -3.82
N GLN A 56 -15.69 -4.34 -4.84
CA GLN A 56 -15.04 -3.03 -4.70
C GLN A 56 -13.72 -3.01 -3.89
N GLY A 57 -13.09 -4.16 -3.67
CA GLY A 57 -11.80 -4.27 -2.97
C GLY A 57 -10.70 -3.42 -3.58
N GLU A 58 -10.56 -3.44 -4.91
CA GLU A 58 -9.59 -2.61 -5.64
C GLU A 58 -9.82 -1.09 -5.44
N GLU A 59 -11.07 -0.66 -5.32
CA GLU A 59 -11.38 0.73 -5.01
C GLU A 59 -10.89 1.09 -3.61
N LEU A 60 -11.10 0.20 -2.62
CA LEU A 60 -10.60 0.40 -1.26
C LEU A 60 -9.06 0.42 -1.22
N LEU A 61 -8.37 -0.48 -1.93
CA LEU A 61 -6.92 -0.44 -2.04
C LEU A 61 -6.42 0.87 -2.68
N SER A 62 -7.12 1.39 -3.69
CA SER A 62 -6.82 2.69 -4.29
C SER A 62 -6.93 3.84 -3.27
N VAL A 63 -7.97 3.81 -2.43
CA VAL A 63 -8.15 4.78 -1.33
C VAL A 63 -7.02 4.70 -0.31
N LEU A 64 -6.61 3.49 0.09
CA LEU A 64 -5.50 3.30 1.04
C LEU A 64 -4.17 3.82 0.49
N ARG A 65 -3.90 3.59 -0.80
CA ARG A 65 -2.72 4.13 -1.50
C ARG A 65 -2.75 5.66 -1.54
N ALA A 66 -3.87 6.27 -1.91
CA ALA A 66 -4.03 7.73 -1.93
C ALA A 66 -3.91 8.34 -0.52
N PHE A 67 -4.41 7.65 0.50
CA PHE A 67 -4.25 8.07 1.88
C PHE A 67 -2.78 8.03 2.33
N CYS A 68 -2.03 6.98 2.02
CA CYS A 68 -0.59 6.91 2.32
C CYS A 68 0.19 8.03 1.62
N ALA A 69 -0.12 8.29 0.34
CA ALA A 69 0.56 9.32 -0.45
C ALA A 69 0.32 10.73 0.08
N THR A 70 -0.88 11.01 0.57
CA THR A 70 -1.29 12.38 0.94
C THR A 70 -1.25 12.67 2.44
N GLY A 71 -1.30 11.62 3.26
CA GLY A 71 -1.45 11.70 4.72
C GLY A 71 -2.74 12.38 5.18
N SER A 72 -3.75 12.50 4.32
CA SER A 72 -4.97 13.27 4.60
C SER A 72 -6.19 12.66 3.92
N THR A 73 -7.23 12.37 4.71
CA THR A 73 -8.54 11.90 4.21
C THR A 73 -9.12 12.82 3.14
N ARG A 74 -9.02 14.14 3.34
CA ARG A 74 -9.55 15.14 2.40
C ARG A 74 -8.80 15.13 1.07
N LYS A 75 -7.47 15.07 1.11
CA LYS A 75 -6.63 15.03 -0.11
C LYS A 75 -6.79 13.70 -0.84
N ALA A 76 -6.82 12.58 -0.10
CA ALA A 76 -7.09 11.27 -0.67
C ALA A 76 -8.45 11.24 -1.40
N ALA A 77 -9.50 11.83 -0.81
CA ALA A 77 -10.82 11.92 -1.42
C ALA A 77 -10.83 12.72 -2.73
N ALA A 78 -10.12 13.85 -2.75
CA ALA A 78 -9.95 14.63 -3.97
C ALA A 78 -9.22 13.82 -5.05
N GLU A 79 -8.19 13.07 -4.67
CA GLU A 79 -7.37 12.28 -5.59
C GLU A 79 -8.15 11.11 -6.24
N VAL A 80 -9.01 10.44 -5.46
CA VAL A 80 -9.87 9.36 -5.98
C VAL A 80 -11.22 9.86 -6.53
N HIS A 81 -11.43 11.17 -6.61
CA HIS A 81 -12.68 11.81 -7.07
C HIS A 81 -13.92 11.31 -6.33
N ARG A 82 -13.82 11.13 -5.01
CA ARG A 82 -14.91 10.71 -4.14
C ARG A 82 -15.21 11.75 -3.07
N HIS A 83 -16.40 11.69 -2.50
CA HIS A 83 -16.75 12.55 -1.38
C HIS A 83 -15.97 12.15 -0.13
N HIS A 84 -15.49 13.14 0.62
CA HIS A 84 -14.64 12.91 1.80
C HIS A 84 -15.31 12.05 2.89
N SER A 85 -16.63 12.16 3.06
CA SER A 85 -17.38 11.31 4.01
C SER A 85 -17.37 9.83 3.62
N THR A 86 -17.49 9.53 2.32
CA THR A 86 -17.36 8.17 1.80
C THR A 86 -15.97 7.61 2.11
N ILE A 87 -14.94 8.42 1.93
CA ILE A 87 -13.55 8.02 2.16
C ILE A 87 -13.27 7.80 3.65
N ALA A 88 -13.80 8.66 4.52
CA ALA A 88 -13.69 8.47 5.97
C ALA A 88 -14.29 7.12 6.40
N VAL A 89 -15.47 6.77 5.89
CA VAL A 89 -16.12 5.47 6.18
C VAL A 89 -15.26 4.30 5.66
N ARG A 90 -14.73 4.41 4.44
CA ARG A 90 -13.86 3.39 3.85
C ARG A 90 -12.56 3.19 4.64
N LEU A 91 -11.94 4.26 5.11
CA LEU A 91 -10.74 4.17 5.95
C LEU A 91 -11.05 3.53 7.32
N ALA A 92 -12.16 3.88 7.96
CA ALA A 92 -12.58 3.27 9.23
C ALA A 92 -12.88 1.76 9.07
N GLN A 93 -13.47 1.36 7.94
CA GLN A 93 -13.66 -0.06 7.60
C GLN A 93 -12.31 -0.78 7.46
N ALA A 94 -11.32 -0.15 6.82
CA ALA A 94 -9.99 -0.72 6.69
C ALA A 94 -9.27 -0.81 8.05
N GLU A 95 -9.34 0.22 8.89
CA GLU A 95 -8.81 0.21 10.27
C GLU A 95 -9.35 -0.97 11.08
N THR A 96 -10.65 -1.22 10.97
CA THR A 96 -11.31 -2.33 11.68
C THR A 96 -10.77 -3.69 11.22
N ARG A 97 -10.46 -3.85 9.93
CA ARG A 97 -9.93 -5.10 9.35
C ARG A 97 -8.45 -5.31 9.64
N LEU A 98 -7.68 -4.21 9.61
CA LEU A 98 -6.24 -4.18 9.87
C LEU A 98 -5.92 -4.29 11.36
N GLY A 99 -6.84 -3.88 12.23
CA GLY A 99 -6.66 -3.94 13.68
C GLY A 99 -5.75 -2.85 14.23
N PHE A 100 -5.53 -1.77 13.48
CA PHE A 100 -4.76 -0.61 13.92
C PHE A 100 -5.28 0.68 13.28
N PRO A 101 -5.15 1.82 13.98
CA PRO A 101 -5.53 3.13 13.42
C PRO A 101 -4.59 3.54 12.28
N LEU A 102 -5.13 4.13 11.22
CA LEU A 102 -4.37 4.65 10.07
C LEU A 102 -4.00 6.13 10.25
N THR A 103 -4.65 6.81 11.20
CA THR A 103 -4.47 8.24 11.46
C THR A 103 -3.20 8.56 12.26
N ASP A 104 -2.64 7.59 12.99
CA ASP A 104 -1.37 7.77 13.68
C ASP A 104 -0.16 7.46 12.78
N PRO A 105 1.03 8.03 13.07
CA PRO A 105 2.21 7.84 12.23
C PRO A 105 2.65 6.38 12.09
N VAL A 106 2.54 5.58 13.15
CA VAL A 106 3.03 4.18 13.17
C VAL A 106 2.13 3.30 12.33
N GLY A 107 0.82 3.42 12.48
CA GLY A 107 -0.17 2.70 11.69
C GLY A 107 -0.12 3.10 10.22
N ARG A 108 0.10 4.37 9.91
CA ARG A 108 0.31 4.79 8.51
C ARG A 108 1.57 4.16 7.90
N THR A 109 2.69 4.14 8.62
CA THR A 109 3.91 3.46 8.14
C THR A 109 3.69 1.96 7.97
N ARG A 110 2.98 1.32 8.90
CA ARG A 110 2.64 -0.11 8.82
C ARG A 110 1.78 -0.42 7.58
N LEU A 111 0.77 0.41 7.30
CA LEU A 111 -0.03 0.30 6.07
C LEU A 111 0.81 0.49 4.81
N GLU A 112 1.69 1.50 4.78
CA GLU A 112 2.54 1.76 3.63
C GLU A 112 3.48 0.58 3.34
N LEU A 113 4.10 0.00 4.38
CA LEU A 113 4.91 -1.21 4.25
C LEU A 113 4.09 -2.40 3.76
N ALA A 114 2.88 -2.61 4.29
CA ALA A 114 2.00 -3.69 3.85
C ALA A 114 1.63 -3.58 2.36
N LEU A 115 1.31 -2.37 1.88
CA LEU A 115 1.01 -2.10 0.48
C LEU A 115 2.23 -2.34 -0.43
N ILE A 116 3.43 -1.98 0.02
CA ILE A 116 4.68 -2.24 -0.69
C ILE A 116 4.93 -3.75 -0.77
N LEU A 117 4.80 -4.46 0.34
CA LEU A 117 5.03 -5.90 0.40
C LEU A 117 4.02 -6.66 -0.48
N HIS A 118 2.73 -6.35 -0.39
CA HIS A 118 1.69 -6.90 -1.26
C HIS A 118 2.07 -6.73 -2.74
N HIS A 119 2.50 -5.54 -3.14
CA HIS A 119 2.94 -5.29 -4.51
C HIS A 119 4.20 -6.07 -4.90
N LEU A 120 5.21 -6.12 -4.02
CA LEU A 120 6.47 -6.83 -4.29
C LEU A 120 6.29 -8.34 -4.43
N ARG A 121 5.33 -8.92 -3.70
CA ARG A 121 4.93 -10.32 -3.84
C ARG A 121 4.30 -10.58 -5.21
N ASP A 122 3.37 -9.72 -5.63
CA ASP A 122 2.62 -9.90 -6.88
C ASP A 122 3.43 -9.53 -8.14
N THR A 123 4.60 -8.90 -7.96
CA THR A 123 5.56 -8.56 -9.03
C THR A 123 6.81 -9.43 -9.02
N ALA A 124 6.79 -10.55 -8.29
CA ALA A 124 7.92 -11.47 -8.20
C ALA A 124 8.05 -12.32 -9.48
N GLU A 125 8.55 -11.71 -10.57
CA GLU A 125 9.12 -12.38 -11.76
C GLU A 125 10.37 -11.62 -12.27
#